data_AF-A0A970SNG6-F1
#
_entry.id   AF-A0A970SNG6-F1
#
_cell.length_a   1.000
_cell.length_b   1.000
_cell.length_c   1.000
_cell.angle_alpha   90.00
_cell.angle_beta   90.00
_cell.angle_gamma   90.00
#
_symmetry.space_group_name_H-M   'P 1'
#
loop_
_entity.id
_entity.type
_entity.pdbx_description
1 polymer ?
#
loop_
_entity_poly.entity_id
_entity_poly.type
_entity_poly.pdbx_seq_one_letter_code
_entity_poly.pdbx_strand_id
1 'polypeptide(L)' 'NPDSASCQFYITLEATPFLDMNYAVFGRVTEGLAVVKKIEVGDVMKTVRLEPVKPTQAKPK' A
#
# COMPACT_ATOMS: atom_id res chain seq x y z
N ASN A 1 4.43 -20.68 -4.64
CA ASN A 1 4.95 -20.43 -5.99
C ASN A 1 5.32 -18.95 -6.01
N PRO A 2 6.60 -18.58 -6.19
CA PRO A 2 7.04 -17.18 -6.13
C PRO A 2 6.32 -16.26 -7.14
N ASP A 3 5.78 -16.80 -8.23
CA ASP A 3 5.08 -16.03 -9.27
C ASP A 3 3.54 -16.08 -9.17
N SER A 4 2.98 -16.37 -7.99
CA SER A 4 1.51 -16.42 -7.82
C SER A 4 0.88 -15.07 -7.46
N ALA A 5 1.67 -14.00 -7.39
CA ALA A 5 1.15 -12.66 -7.14
C ALA A 5 0.28 -12.18 -8.32
N SER A 6 -0.86 -11.56 -8.02
CA SER A 6 -1.80 -11.05 -9.03
C SER A 6 -2.13 -9.57 -8.75
N CYS A 7 -3.40 -9.25 -8.58
CA CYS A 7 -3.89 -7.90 -8.29
C CYS A 7 -4.04 -7.61 -6.78
N GLN A 8 -3.71 -8.58 -5.92
CA GLN A 8 -3.78 -8.42 -4.48
C GLN A 8 -2.55 -7.68 -3.95
N PHE A 9 -2.78 -6.72 -3.06
CA PHE A 9 -1.74 -6.02 -2.31
C PHE A 9 -2.19 -5.87 -0.85
N TYR A 10 -1.24 -5.54 0.02
CA TYR A 10 -1.52 -5.25 1.42
C TYR A 10 -0.78 -3.98 1.84
N ILE A 11 -1.28 -3.35 2.91
CA ILE A 11 -0.65 -2.20 3.55
C ILE A 11 -0.21 -2.65 4.93
N THR A 12 1.07 -2.49 5.25
CA THR A 12 1.59 -2.79 6.58
C THR A 12 1.14 -1.70 7.55
N LEU A 13 0.55 -2.09 8.68
CA LEU A 13 0.11 -1.13 9.71
C LEU A 13 1.25 -0.78 10.68
N GLU A 14 2.27 -1.63 10.75
CA GLU A 14 3.47 -1.52 11.58
C GLU A 14 4.68 -2.09 10.82
N ALA A 15 5.88 -1.99 11.39
CA ALA A 15 7.08 -2.56 10.78
C ALA A 15 7.02 -4.09 10.78
N THR A 16 7.15 -4.70 9.60
CA THR A 16 7.06 -6.16 9.40
C THR A 16 8.34 -6.70 8.73
N PRO A 17 9.48 -6.73 9.44
CA PRO A 17 10.77 -7.11 8.84
C PRO A 17 10.80 -8.56 8.33
N PHE A 18 9.91 -9.43 8.83
CA PHE A 18 9.79 -10.82 8.36
C PHE A 18 9.21 -10.93 6.93
N LEU A 19 8.62 -9.86 6.40
CA LEU A 19 8.14 -9.80 5.01
C LEU A 19 9.22 -9.35 4.03
N ASP A 20 10.35 -8.84 4.54
CA ASP A 20 11.46 -8.39 3.72
C ASP A 20 11.96 -9.56 2.86
N MET A 21 12.33 -9.25 1.61
CA MET A 21 12.79 -10.22 0.60
C MET A 21 11.74 -11.24 0.12
N ASN A 22 10.60 -11.38 0.80
CA ASN A 22 9.51 -12.29 0.42
C ASN A 22 8.40 -11.61 -0.39
N TYR A 23 8.27 -10.29 -0.28
CA TYR A 23 7.27 -9.50 -0.98
C TYR A 23 7.86 -8.23 -1.58
N ALA A 24 7.38 -7.85 -2.76
CA ALA A 24 7.81 -6.65 -3.45
C ALA A 24 7.09 -5.41 -2.90
N VAL A 25 7.84 -4.51 -2.26
CA VAL A 25 7.33 -3.19 -1.86
C VAL A 25 7.36 -2.25 -3.06
N PHE A 26 6.20 -1.77 -3.48
CA PHE A 26 6.07 -0.87 -4.64
C PHE A 26 5.56 0.55 -4.28
N GLY A 27 5.20 0.80 -3.02
CA GLY A 27 4.66 2.10 -2.62
C GLY A 27 4.52 2.28 -1.10
N ARG A 28 4.16 3.50 -0.69
CA ARG A 28 3.84 3.87 0.68
C ARG A 28 2.61 4.77 0.72
N VAL A 29 1.82 4.66 1.78
CA VAL A 29 0.70 5.57 2.04
C VAL A 29 1.26 6.95 2.40
N THR A 30 0.97 7.97 1.60
CA THR A 30 1.45 9.34 1.85
C THR A 30 0.48 10.16 2.72
N GLU A 31 -0.82 9.86 2.63
CA GLU A 31 -1.91 10.54 3.32
C GLU A 31 -3.00 9.53 3.69
N GLY A 32 -3.77 9.80 4.76
CA GLY A 32 -4.92 8.96 5.13
C GLY A 32 -4.60 7.64 5.86
N LEU A 33 -3.41 7.47 6.44
CA LEU A 33 -3.06 6.26 7.21
C LEU A 33 -4.04 5.98 8.37
N ALA A 34 -4.64 7.02 8.96
CA ALA A 34 -5.68 6.85 9.99
C ALA A 34 -6.97 6.19 9.46
N VAL A 35 -7.28 6.33 8.17
CA VAL A 35 -8.39 5.64 7.51
C VAL A 35 -8.03 4.17 7.30
N VAL A 36 -6.80 3.89 6.85
CA VAL A 36 -6.30 2.52 6.67
C VAL A 36 -6.44 1.71 7.96
N LYS A 37 -6.11 2.31 9.11
CA LYS A 37 -6.23 1.66 10.43
C LYS A 37 -7.68 1.33 10.86
N LYS A 38 -8.68 1.87 10.18
CA LYS A 38 -10.11 1.66 10.47
C LYS A 38 -10.80 0.69 9.50
N ILE A 39 -10.08 0.16 8.52
CA ILE A 39 -10.64 -0.77 7.54
C ILE A 39 -11.05 -2.08 8.23
N GLU A 40 -12.24 -2.56 7.92
CA GLU A 40 -12.80 -3.80 8.47
C GLU A 40 -13.10 -4.83 7.38
N VAL A 41 -13.30 -6.09 7.81
CA VAL A 41 -13.65 -7.18 6.87
C VAL A 41 -15.00 -6.87 6.21
N GLY A 42 -14.99 -6.87 4.87
CA GLY A 42 -16.17 -6.56 4.07
C GLY A 42 -16.16 -5.14 3.49
N ASP A 43 -15.22 -4.28 3.87
CA ASP A 43 -15.04 -2.99 3.22
C ASP A 43 -14.68 -3.15 1.74
N VAL A 44 -15.28 -2.29 0.90
CA VAL A 44 -15.15 -2.36 -0.56
C VAL A 44 -14.42 -1.12 -1.08
N MET A 45 -13.32 -1.35 -1.81
CA MET A 45 -12.70 -0.31 -2.62
C MET A 45 -13.60 0.06 -3.81
N LYS A 46 -14.30 1.18 -3.70
CA LYS A 46 -15.24 1.64 -4.76
C LYS A 46 -14.54 2.15 -6.01
N THR A 47 -13.35 2.73 -5.87
CA THR A 47 -12.63 3.37 -6.99
C THR A 47 -11.14 3.39 -6.69
N VAL A 48 -10.33 3.05 -7.70
CA VAL A 48 -8.87 3.17 -7.68
C VAL A 48 -8.45 3.94 -8.94
N ARG A 49 -7.61 4.96 -8.79
CA ARG A 49 -7.13 5.79 -9.90
C ARG A 49 -5.62 5.93 -9.83
N LEU A 50 -5.00 5.92 -11.00
CA LEU A 50 -3.61 6.34 -11.16
C LEU A 50 -3.64 7.83 -11.52
N GLU A 51 -3.10 8.66 -10.63
CA GLU A 51 -2.94 10.08 -10.91
C GLU A 51 -1.52 10.35 -11.40
N PRO A 52 -1.34 11.25 -12.39
CA PRO A 52 -0.01 11.74 -12.72
C PRO A 52 0.61 12.34 -11.46
N VAL A 53 1.88 12.01 -11.20
CA VAL A 53 2.61 12.60 -10.09
C VAL A 53 2.67 14.11 -10.34
N LYS A 54 1.93 14.89 -9.54
CA LYS A 54 2.12 16.33 -9.49
C LYS A 54 3.53 16.57 -8.94
N PRO A 55 4.34 17.51 -9.48
CA PRO A 55 5.74 17.73 -9.07
C PRO A 55 5.97 18.14 -7.61
N THR A 56 4.98 18.05 -6.73
CA THR A 56 5.03 18.51 -5.36
C THR A 56 4.78 17.33 -4.44
N GLN A 57 5.69 17.12 -3.48
CA GLN A 57 5.75 16.03 -2.49
C GLN A 57 6.69 14.85 -2.81
N ALA A 58 7.91 15.13 -3.27
CA ALA A 58 9.05 14.37 -2.78
C ALA A 58 9.31 14.79 -1.32
N LYS A 59 8.62 14.18 -0.34
CA LYS A 59 9.08 14.26 1.06
C LYS A 59 10.43 13.53 1.12
N PRO A 60 11.51 14.19 1.59
CA PRO A 60 12.83 13.60 1.64
C PRO A 60 12.80 12.28 2.40
N LYS A 61 13.59 11.34 1.90
CA LYS A 61 13.76 9.98 2.44
C LYS A 61 14.29 10.02 3.87
#